data_AF-A0A7L1MI39-F1
#
_entry.id   AF-A0A7L1MI39-F1
#
_cell.length_a   1.000
_cell.length_b   1.000
_cell.length_c   1.000
_cell.angle_alpha   90.00
_cell.angle_beta   90.00
_cell.angle_gamma   90.00
#
_symmetry.space_group_name_H-M   'P 1'
#
loop_
_entity.id
_entity.type
_entity.pdbx_description
1 polymer ?
#
loop_
_entity_poly.entity_id
_entity_poly.type
_entity_poly.pdbx_seq_one_letter_code
_entity_poly.pdbx_strand_id
1 'polypeptide(L)'
;TLVPLEMALLRMVSCSGFRSVVWLLDWFELPDGFALVMECPERCQDLWNFVDEWEFLTEPVVRGLFRQLLEAVRHCTRRGVLHGDIKSKNELVDLATGEEKLIDFGCGTILWDTFYTQRPG
;
A
#
# COMPACT_ATOMS: atom_id res chain seq x y z
N THR A 1 -19.70 -10.27 -12.55
CA THR A 1 -18.29 -9.95 -12.88
C THR A 1 -17.40 -10.54 -11.82
N LEU A 2 -16.21 -11.04 -12.18
CA LEU A 2 -15.23 -11.46 -11.17
C LEU A 2 -14.69 -10.21 -10.47
N VAL A 3 -14.73 -10.21 -9.13
CA VAL A 3 -14.14 -9.15 -8.33
C VAL A 3 -12.62 -9.13 -8.57
N PRO A 4 -12.00 -7.97 -8.88
CA PRO A 4 -10.56 -7.88 -9.03
C PRO A 4 -9.85 -8.33 -7.77
N LEU A 5 -8.75 -9.08 -7.92
CA LEU A 5 -7.97 -9.56 -6.78
C LEU A 5 -7.51 -8.39 -5.90
N GLU A 6 -7.04 -7.30 -6.52
CA GLU A 6 -6.65 -6.08 -5.81
C GLU A 6 -7.75 -5.55 -4.88
N MET A 7 -9.01 -5.51 -5.34
CA MET A 7 -10.15 -5.07 -4.52
C MET A 7 -10.35 -5.99 -3.32
N ALA A 8 -10.23 -7.30 -3.51
CA ALA A 8 -10.33 -8.27 -2.41
C ALA A 8 -9.20 -8.09 -1.39
N LEU A 9 -7.95 -7.92 -1.85
CA LEU A 9 -6.79 -7.72 -0.99
C LEU A 9 -6.90 -6.39 -0.21
N LEU A 10 -7.27 -5.30 -0.87
CA LEU A 10 -7.51 -4.00 -0.25
C LEU A 10 -8.58 -4.08 0.85
N ARG A 11 -9.68 -4.81 0.61
CA ARG A 11 -10.68 -5.05 1.65
C ARG A 11 -10.13 -5.84 2.84
N MET A 12 -9.27 -6.83 2.60
CA MET A 12 -8.66 -7.62 3.67
C MET A 12 -7.72 -6.78 4.54
N VAL A 13 -6.98 -5.84 3.97
CA VAL A 13 -6.02 -5.00 4.71
C VAL A 13 -6.63 -3.71 5.25
N SER A 14 -7.75 -3.24 4.69
CA SER A 14 -8.45 -2.06 5.21
C SER A 14 -8.90 -2.28 6.65
N CYS A 15 -8.45 -1.39 7.55
CA CYS A 15 -8.72 -1.50 8.98
C CYS A 15 -8.79 -0.11 9.59
N SER A 16 -9.94 0.23 10.18
CA SER A 16 -10.11 1.46 10.93
C SER A 16 -9.03 1.56 12.01
N GLY A 17 -8.26 2.65 11.98
CA GLY A 17 -7.21 2.94 12.97
C GLY A 17 -5.80 2.46 12.60
N PHE A 18 -5.61 1.70 11.50
CA PHE A 18 -4.27 1.36 11.01
C PHE A 18 -3.86 2.32 9.88
N ARG A 19 -2.88 3.18 10.14
CA ARG A 19 -2.59 4.31 9.24
C ARG A 19 -1.60 4.03 8.11
N SER A 20 -0.81 2.96 8.21
CA SER A 20 0.31 2.70 7.27
C SER A 20 -0.06 1.90 6.01
N VAL A 21 -1.34 1.62 5.78
CA VAL A 21 -1.85 1.04 4.53
C VAL A 21 -3.06 1.86 4.11
N VAL A 22 -3.17 2.18 2.82
CA VAL A 22 -4.31 2.93 2.29
C VAL A 22 -5.63 2.19 2.50
N TRP A 23 -6.68 2.92 2.83
CA TRP A 23 -8.00 2.33 3.02
C TRP A 23 -8.82 2.38 1.75
N LEU A 24 -9.49 1.27 1.45
CA LEU A 24 -10.59 1.26 0.50
C LEU A 24 -11.85 1.80 1.20
N LEU A 25 -12.32 2.96 0.76
CA LEU A 25 -13.50 3.63 1.30
C LEU A 25 -14.77 3.13 0.62
N ASP A 26 -14.73 2.99 -0.72
CA ASP A 26 -15.86 2.51 -1.52
C ASP A 26 -15.37 1.93 -2.86
N TRP A 27 -16.26 1.31 -3.62
CA TRP A 27 -15.98 0.86 -4.97
C TRP A 27 -17.24 0.87 -5.84
N PHE A 28 -17.07 1.10 -7.13
CA PHE A 28 -18.15 1.10 -8.11
C PHE A 28 -17.83 0.15 -9.26
N GLU A 29 -18.83 -0.62 -9.68
CA GLU A 29 -18.78 -1.38 -10.93
C GLU A 29 -19.14 -0.45 -12.09
N LEU A 30 -18.28 -0.43 -13.11
CA LEU A 30 -18.44 0.32 -14.35
C LEU A 30 -18.66 -0.67 -15.52
N PRO A 31 -19.20 -0.23 -16.67
CA PRO A 31 -19.40 -1.11 -17.82
C PRO A 31 -18.12 -1.82 -18.31
N ASP A 32 -16.97 -1.19 -18.11
CA ASP A 32 -15.65 -1.59 -18.59
C ASP A 32 -14.64 -1.88 -17.46
N GLY A 33 -15.07 -1.89 -16.19
CA GLY A 33 -14.16 -2.19 -15.08
C GLY A 33 -14.69 -1.84 -13.70
N PHE A 34 -13.78 -1.48 -12.80
CA PHE A 34 -14.07 -1.10 -11.44
C PHE A 34 -13.39 0.22 -11.11
N ALA A 35 -14.10 1.11 -10.40
CA ALA A 35 -13.50 2.29 -9.77
C ALA A 35 -13.34 2.03 -8.28
N LEU A 36 -12.13 2.25 -7.75
CA LEU A 36 -11.82 2.11 -6.33
C LEU A 36 -11.71 3.51 -5.72
N VAL A 37 -12.49 3.77 -4.67
CA VAL A 37 -12.38 5.01 -3.87
C VAL A 37 -11.52 4.70 -2.66
N MET A 38 -10.37 5.39 -2.58
CA MET A 38 -9.38 5.17 -1.53
C MET A 38 -9.14 6.45 -0.73
N GLU A 39 -8.63 6.27 0.48
CA GLU A 39 -8.07 7.36 1.27
C GLU A 39 -6.94 8.06 0.48
N CYS A 40 -6.94 9.39 0.47
CA CYS A 40 -5.90 10.20 -0.15
C CYS A 40 -5.55 11.37 0.79
N PRO A 41 -4.32 11.45 1.34
CA PRO A 41 -3.90 12.60 2.13
C PRO A 41 -3.86 13.88 1.28
N GLU A 42 -4.22 15.03 1.86
CA GLU A 42 -4.28 16.30 1.11
C GLU A 42 -2.93 16.75 0.53
N ARG A 43 -1.84 16.44 1.25
CA ARG A 43 -0.46 16.80 0.86
C ARG A 43 0.43 15.56 0.85
N CYS A 44 0.13 14.61 -0.02
CA CYS A 44 0.99 13.44 -0.21
C CYS A 44 1.86 13.52 -1.46
N GLN A 45 3.02 12.88 -1.39
CA GLN A 45 3.81 12.48 -2.55
C GLN A 45 4.33 11.06 -2.36
N ASP A 46 4.64 10.36 -3.45
CA ASP A 46 5.31 9.07 -3.35
C ASP A 46 6.75 9.24 -2.83
N LEU A 47 7.25 8.21 -2.16
CA LEU A 47 8.58 8.23 -1.54
C LEU A 47 9.69 8.41 -2.58
N TRP A 48 9.48 7.99 -3.84
CA TRP A 48 10.45 8.21 -4.91
C TRP A 48 10.66 9.71 -5.16
N ASN A 49 9.58 10.46 -5.36
CA ASN A 49 9.65 11.92 -5.52
C ASN A 49 10.13 12.61 -4.24
N PHE A 50 9.72 12.13 -3.06
CA PHE A 50 10.18 12.68 -1.78
C PHE A 50 11.70 12.55 -1.60
N VAL A 51 12.32 11.47 -2.07
CA VAL A 51 13.79 11.33 -2.00
C VAL A 51 14.47 12.19 -3.06
N ASP A 52 13.91 12.28 -4.27
CA ASP A 52 14.46 13.06 -5.38
C ASP A 52 14.51 14.56 -5.06
N GLU A 53 13.46 15.11 -4.44
CA GLU A 53 13.38 16.53 -4.08
C GLU A 53 14.36 16.96 -2.97
N TRP A 54 14.66 16.07 -2.03
CA TRP A 54 15.43 16.42 -0.83
C TRP A 54 16.92 16.08 -0.93
N GLU A 55 17.36 15.43 -2.02
CA GLU A 55 18.69 14.85 -2.31
C GLU A 55 19.20 13.83 -1.27
N PHE A 56 19.09 14.12 0.03
CA PHE A 56 19.51 13.27 1.13
C PHE A 56 18.55 13.33 2.32
N LEU A 57 18.01 12.18 2.70
CA LEU A 57 17.26 12.02 3.94
C LEU A 57 18.20 11.71 5.10
N THR A 58 17.98 12.37 6.24
CA THR A 58 18.74 12.06 7.46
C THR A 58 18.37 10.67 7.99
N GLU A 59 19.31 9.99 8.64
CA GLU A 59 19.08 8.65 9.21
C GLU A 59 17.84 8.57 10.12
N PRO A 60 17.55 9.56 11.00
CA PRO A 60 16.31 9.54 11.79
C PRO A 60 15.03 9.52 10.95
N VAL A 61 15.01 10.26 9.83
CA VAL A 61 13.85 10.29 8.91
C VAL A 61 13.69 8.95 8.22
N VAL A 62 14.79 8.42 7.65
CA VAL A 62 14.79 7.11 6.97
C VAL A 62 14.36 5.99 7.92
N ARG A 63 14.90 5.99 9.14
CA ARG A 63 14.52 5.01 10.17
C ARG A 63 13.03 5.12 10.54
N GLY A 64 12.49 6.33 10.56
CA GLY A 64 11.08 6.60 10.80
C GLY A 64 10.17 6.01 9.73
N LEU A 65 10.49 6.28 8.45
CA LEU A 65 9.77 5.73 7.29
C LEU A 65 9.88 4.21 7.25
N PHE A 66 11.09 3.66 7.31
CA PHE A 66 11.31 2.20 7.28
C PHE A 66 10.56 1.46 8.40
N ARG A 67 10.43 2.06 9.59
CA ARG A 67 9.61 1.49 10.66
C ARG A 67 8.12 1.43 10.28
N GLN A 68 7.59 2.46 9.64
CA GLN A 68 6.20 2.51 9.18
C GLN A 68 5.94 1.49 8.06
N LEU A 69 6.86 1.40 7.09
CA LEU A 69 6.82 0.36 6.07
C LEU A 69 6.79 -1.05 6.68
N LEU A 70 7.66 -1.34 7.64
CA LEU A 70 7.66 -2.64 8.33
C LEU A 70 6.35 -2.90 9.09
N GLU A 71 5.74 -1.87 9.68
CA GLU A 71 4.43 -1.97 10.31
C GLU A 71 3.34 -2.29 9.29
N ALA A 72 3.36 -1.64 8.12
CA ALA A 72 2.45 -1.90 7.01
C ALA A 72 2.58 -3.33 6.49
N VAL A 73 3.80 -3.79 6.20
CA VAL A 73 4.06 -5.17 5.74
C VAL A 73 3.58 -6.18 6.77
N ARG A 74 3.91 -5.98 8.06
CA ARG A 74 3.46 -6.87 9.13
C ARG A 74 1.93 -6.91 9.24
N HIS A 75 1.25 -5.78 9.05
CA HIS A 75 -0.20 -5.72 9.03
C HIS A 75 -0.78 -6.53 7.86
N CYS A 76 -0.26 -6.34 6.64
CA CYS A 76 -0.64 -7.13 5.46
C CYS A 76 -0.47 -8.63 5.71
N THR A 77 0.71 -9.05 6.21
CA THR A 77 1.00 -10.46 6.52
C THR A 77 0.03 -11.03 7.55
N ARG A 78 -0.28 -10.29 8.62
CA ARG A 78 -1.26 -10.71 9.65
C ARG A 78 -2.68 -10.84 9.10
N ARG A 79 -3.00 -10.10 8.03
CA ARG A 79 -4.28 -10.18 7.32
C ARG A 79 -4.27 -11.25 6.21
N GLY A 80 -3.19 -12.03 6.08
CA GLY A 80 -3.07 -13.06 5.06
C GLY A 80 -2.85 -12.49 3.66
N VAL A 81 -2.25 -11.30 3.55
CA VAL A 81 -1.98 -10.63 2.27
C VAL A 81 -0.48 -10.45 2.07
N LEU A 82 -0.01 -10.83 0.89
CA LEU A 82 1.32 -10.50 0.37
C LEU A 82 1.16 -9.39 -0.68
N HIS A 83 1.85 -8.27 -0.50
CA HIS A 83 1.77 -7.14 -1.43
C HIS A 83 2.45 -7.40 -2.77
N GLY A 84 3.60 -8.07 -2.78
CA GLY A 84 4.28 -8.51 -4.01
C GLY A 84 5.00 -7.44 -4.84
N ASP A 85 4.94 -6.15 -4.47
CA ASP A 85 5.55 -5.03 -5.23
C ASP A 85 5.88 -3.83 -4.34
N ILE A 86 6.61 -4.08 -3.25
CA ILE A 86 7.07 -3.03 -2.34
C ILE A 86 8.23 -2.28 -3.01
N LYS A 87 8.03 -0.98 -3.24
CA LYS A 87 8.99 -0.05 -3.82
C LYS A 87 8.56 1.37 -3.46
N SER A 88 9.48 2.32 -3.52
CA SER A 88 9.22 3.71 -3.11
C SER A 88 8.13 4.44 -3.91
N LYS A 89 7.75 3.95 -5.10
CA LYS A 89 6.61 4.49 -5.86
C LYS A 89 5.24 4.05 -5.32
N ASN A 90 5.22 2.99 -4.51
CA ASN A 90 4.03 2.42 -3.91
C ASN A 90 3.91 2.78 -2.42
N GLU A 91 4.66 3.80 -1.98
CA GLU A 91 4.65 4.34 -0.62
C GLU A 91 4.32 5.82 -0.72
N LEU A 92 3.17 6.25 -0.19
CA LEU A 92 2.78 7.66 -0.12
C LEU A 92 3.18 8.25 1.23
N VAL A 93 3.85 9.40 1.22
CA VAL A 93 4.22 10.14 2.43
C VAL A 93 3.32 11.37 2.53
N ASP A 94 2.58 11.49 3.63
CA ASP A 94 1.90 12.72 4.01
C ASP A 94 2.92 13.73 4.54
N LEU A 95 3.11 14.83 3.81
CA LEU A 95 4.10 15.86 4.10
C LEU A 95 3.75 16.72 5.32
N ALA A 96 2.48 16.70 5.77
CA ALA A 96 2.07 17.43 6.96
C ALA A 96 2.38 16.63 8.24
N THR A 97 2.28 15.30 8.19
CA THR A 97 2.37 14.42 9.36
C THR A 97 3.62 13.54 9.39
N GLY A 98 4.25 13.32 8.24
CA GLY A 98 5.32 12.32 8.05
C GLY A 98 4.80 10.87 8.07
N GLU A 99 3.49 10.67 8.00
CA GLU A 99 2.90 9.34 7.93
C GLU A 99 3.07 8.73 6.53
N GLU A 100 3.50 7.48 6.49
CA GLU A 100 3.67 6.71 5.26
C GLU A 100 2.49 5.75 5.07
N LYS A 101 2.02 5.59 3.84
CA LYS A 101 0.94 4.69 3.44
C LYS A 101 1.37 3.81 2.27
N LEU A 102 1.34 2.50 2.48
CA LEU A 102 1.51 1.53 1.42
C LEU A 102 0.26 1.48 0.51
N ILE A 103 0.47 1.55 -0.80
CA ILE A 103 -0.55 1.58 -1.87
C ILE A 103 -0.28 0.53 -2.94
N ASP A 104 -1.21 0.35 -3.88
CA ASP A 104 -1.07 -0.51 -5.08
C ASP A 104 -0.91 -2.00 -4.78
N PHE A 105 -2.04 -2.68 -4.58
CA PHE A 105 -2.09 -4.12 -4.35
C PHE A 105 -2.30 -4.91 -5.66
N GLY A 106 -2.08 -4.30 -6.82
CA GLY A 106 -2.30 -4.91 -8.13
C GLY A 106 -1.41 -6.13 -8.41
N CYS A 107 -0.22 -6.18 -7.80
CA CYS A 107 0.69 -7.33 -7.85
C CYS A 107 0.56 -8.27 -6.63
N GLY A 108 -0.42 -8.03 -5.77
CA GLY A 108 -0.59 -8.74 -4.52
C GLY A 108 -1.22 -10.13 -4.69
N THR A 109 -1.15 -10.92 -3.62
CA THR A 109 -1.81 -12.22 -3.54
C THR A 109 -2.16 -12.58 -2.10
N ILE A 110 -2.98 -13.62 -1.93
CA ILE A 110 -3.20 -14.23 -0.62
C ILE A 110 -1.89 -14.88 -0.17
N LEU A 111 -1.54 -14.66 1.09
CA LEU A 111 -0.36 -15.24 1.71
C LEU A 111 -0.55 -16.75 1.91
N TRP A 112 0.28 -17.54 1.25
CA TRP A 112 0.44 -18.99 1.44
C TRP A 112 1.76 -19.29 2.16
N ASP A 113 1.78 -20.36 2.95
CA ASP A 113 2.97 -20.88 3.63
C ASP A 113 3.80 -21.83 2.73
N THR A 114 3.70 -21.65 1.41
CA THR A 114 4.35 -22.46 0.38
C THR A 114 5.15 -21.58 -0.58
N PHE A 115 6.08 -22.16 -1.34
CA PHE A 115 6.87 -21.42 -2.32
C PHE A 115 5.98 -20.73 -3.37
N TYR A 116 6.21 -19.45 -3.60
CA TYR A 116 5.62 -18.70 -4.71
C TYR A 116 6.46 -18.97 -5.96
N THR A 117 6.03 -19.92 -6.79
CA THR A 117 6.81 -20.38 -7.95
C THR A 117 6.46 -19.66 -9.27
N GLN A 118 5.38 -18.89 -9.32
CA GLN A 118 4.97 -18.07 -10.49
C GLN A 118 4.08 -16.89 -10.04
N ARG A 119 4.15 -15.74 -10.73
CA ARG A 119 3.12 -14.69 -10.64
C ARG A 119 1.82 -15.24 -11.24
N PRO A 120 0.64 -15.11 -10.60
CA PRO A 120 -0.62 -15.40 -11.28
C PRO A 120 -0.74 -14.46 -12.49
N GLY A 121 -0.92 -15.04 -13.67
CA GLY A 121 -1.17 -14.31 -14.91
C GLY A 121 -2.62 -13.86 -15.05
#